data_AF-A0A7W1KS64-F1
#
_entry.id   AF-A0A7W1KS64-F1
#
_cell.length_a   1.000
_cell.length_b   1.000
_cell.length_c   1.000
_cell.angle_alpha   90.00
_cell.angle_beta   90.00
_cell.angle_gamma   90.00
#
_symmetry.space_group_name_H-M   'P 1'
#
loop_
_entity.id
_entity.type
_entity.pdbx_description
1 polymer ?
#
loop_
_entity_poly.entity_id
_entity_poly.type
_entity_poly.pdbx_seq_one_letter_code
_entity_poly.pdbx_strand_id
1 'polypeptide(L)'
;APAASSWGENGYWSVWLDESNAWIYPHLHSAARRMTQIARVNGGDPSPLAERTLQQLARELLLAQSSDWAFLIKTGTAKHYAAKRATDHIARFNKLYEQLKAKAIDAEFLGDCETRDNLFPDLQWHYYL
;
A
#
# COMPACT_ATOMS: atom_id res chain seq x y z
N ALA A 1 17.24 -23.61 -12.59
CA ALA A 1 16.88 -22.30 -12.01
C ALA A 1 17.36 -22.28 -10.56
N PRO A 2 17.69 -21.10 -9.99
CA PRO A 2 18.00 -21.01 -8.56
C PRO A 2 16.79 -21.44 -7.70
N ALA A 3 17.06 -21.96 -6.50
CA ALA A 3 16.02 -22.29 -5.53
C ALA A 3 15.47 -21.01 -4.86
N ALA A 4 14.25 -21.07 -4.34
CA ALA A 4 13.65 -20.00 -3.56
C ALA A 4 14.46 -19.77 -2.27
N SER A 5 15.03 -18.58 -2.12
CA SER A 5 15.82 -18.19 -0.96
C SER A 5 15.72 -16.69 -0.71
N SER A 6 16.30 -16.23 0.39
CA SER A 6 16.61 -14.83 0.64
C SER A 6 18.00 -14.71 1.25
N TRP A 7 18.44 -13.48 1.47
CA TRP A 7 19.62 -13.14 2.25
C TRP A 7 19.33 -12.92 3.76
N GLY A 8 18.11 -13.25 4.20
CA GLY A 8 17.66 -13.16 5.59
C GLY A 8 17.99 -14.40 6.43
N GLU A 9 17.31 -14.52 7.56
CA GLU A 9 17.53 -15.62 8.52
C GLU A 9 17.41 -16.99 7.85
N ASN A 10 18.43 -17.83 8.05
CA ASN A 10 18.54 -19.18 7.50
C ASN A 10 18.41 -19.29 5.97
N GLY A 11 18.49 -18.18 5.23
CA GLY A 11 18.34 -18.16 3.77
C GLY A 11 16.90 -18.31 3.28
N TYR A 12 15.90 -18.20 4.16
CA TYR A 12 14.47 -18.37 3.83
C TYR A 12 13.67 -17.09 4.06
N TRP A 13 12.34 -17.18 4.14
CA TRP A 13 11.45 -16.01 4.22
C TRP A 13 10.88 -15.76 5.63
N SER A 14 11.32 -16.52 6.65
CA SER A 14 10.79 -16.46 8.03
C SER A 14 10.90 -15.07 8.66
N VAL A 15 11.78 -14.21 8.14
CA VAL A 15 11.89 -12.83 8.60
C VAL A 15 10.66 -12.00 8.21
N TRP A 16 10.10 -12.24 7.02
CA TRP A 16 8.99 -11.47 6.48
C TRP A 16 7.66 -12.20 6.59
N LEU A 17 7.66 -13.53 6.62
CA LEU A 17 6.44 -14.34 6.73
C LEU A 17 6.55 -15.34 7.89
N ASP A 18 5.95 -14.97 9.02
CA ASP A 18 5.72 -15.83 10.17
C ASP A 18 4.45 -15.45 10.93
N GLU A 19 4.17 -16.11 12.04
CA GLU A 19 2.97 -15.88 12.87
C GLU A 19 2.82 -14.41 13.36
N SER A 20 3.92 -13.69 13.56
CA SER A 20 3.93 -12.34 14.11
C SER A 20 3.52 -11.26 13.09
N ASN A 21 3.77 -11.49 11.80
CA ASN A 21 3.55 -10.53 10.73
C ASN A 21 2.60 -11.04 9.62
N ALA A 22 2.19 -12.32 9.67
CA ALA A 22 1.27 -12.93 8.69
C ALA A 22 -0.03 -12.16 8.50
N TRP A 23 -0.51 -11.46 9.54
CA TRP A 23 -1.73 -10.65 9.50
C TRP A 23 -1.70 -9.54 8.44
N ILE A 24 -0.51 -9.06 8.02
CA ILE A 24 -0.37 -7.97 7.04
C ILE A 24 -0.84 -8.42 5.65
N TYR A 25 -0.51 -9.66 5.26
CA TYR A 25 -0.61 -10.11 3.87
C TYR A 25 -2.03 -10.20 3.31
N PRO A 26 -3.06 -10.69 4.04
CA PRO A 26 -4.43 -10.64 3.56
C PRO A 26 -4.89 -9.23 3.17
N HIS A 27 -4.47 -8.22 3.94
CA HIS A 27 -4.80 -6.82 3.66
C HIS A 27 -4.04 -6.30 2.42
N LEU A 28 -2.74 -6.60 2.30
CA LEU A 28 -1.96 -6.21 1.13
C LEU A 28 -2.48 -6.86 -0.16
N HIS A 29 -2.82 -8.15 -0.13
CA HIS A 29 -3.40 -8.83 -1.29
C HIS A 29 -4.76 -8.24 -1.68
N SER A 30 -5.59 -7.88 -0.70
CA SER A 30 -6.86 -7.20 -0.95
C SER A 30 -6.64 -5.82 -1.58
N ALA A 31 -5.75 -5.02 -1.02
CA ALA A 31 -5.42 -3.68 -1.52
C ALA A 31 -4.85 -3.72 -2.94
N ALA A 32 -3.91 -4.63 -3.23
CA ALA A 32 -3.33 -4.79 -4.57
C ALA A 32 -4.37 -5.15 -5.64
N ARG A 33 -5.30 -6.07 -5.33
CA ARG A 33 -6.43 -6.39 -6.23
C ARG A 33 -7.35 -5.20 -6.44
N ARG A 34 -7.68 -4.47 -5.38
CA ARG A 34 -8.51 -3.25 -5.44
C ARG A 34 -7.86 -2.15 -6.26
N MET A 35 -6.54 -1.98 -6.14
CA MET A 35 -5.78 -1.00 -6.92
C MET A 35 -5.87 -1.29 -8.42
N THR A 36 -5.66 -2.55 -8.80
CA THR A 36 -5.79 -2.99 -10.20
C THR A 36 -7.23 -2.79 -10.71
N GLN A 37 -8.22 -3.16 -9.90
CA GLN A 37 -9.63 -3.00 -10.26
C GLN A 37 -10.01 -1.53 -10.47
N ILE A 38 -9.66 -0.65 -9.53
CA ILE A 38 -10.05 0.77 -9.61
C ILE A 38 -9.28 1.51 -10.71
N ALA A 39 -8.02 1.13 -10.97
CA ALA A 39 -7.26 1.62 -12.11
C ALA A 39 -7.97 1.29 -13.42
N ARG A 40 -8.36 0.02 -13.63
CA ARG A 40 -9.09 -0.40 -14.85
C ARG A 40 -10.42 0.32 -15.04
N VAL A 41 -11.18 0.51 -13.96
CA VAL A 41 -12.45 1.26 -14.00
C VAL A 41 -12.25 2.72 -14.43
N ASN A 42 -11.08 3.31 -14.12
CA ASN A 42 -10.74 4.69 -14.44
C ASN A 42 -9.70 4.82 -15.57
N GLY A 43 -9.41 3.74 -16.31
CA GLY A 43 -8.32 3.68 -17.31
C GLY A 43 -8.49 4.53 -18.57
N GLY A 44 -9.56 5.33 -18.65
CA GLY A 44 -9.78 6.30 -19.70
C GLY A 44 -9.20 7.67 -19.31
N ASP A 45 -10.05 8.69 -19.33
CA ASP A 45 -9.71 10.05 -18.94
C ASP A 45 -10.37 10.37 -17.58
N PRO A 46 -9.71 10.05 -16.44
CA PRO A 46 -10.26 10.38 -15.13
C PRO A 46 -10.29 11.89 -14.91
N SER A 47 -11.22 12.37 -14.08
CA SER A 47 -11.17 13.77 -13.66
C SER A 47 -9.87 14.07 -12.91
N PRO A 48 -9.39 15.33 -12.89
CA PRO A 48 -8.15 15.68 -12.18
C PRO A 48 -8.11 15.26 -10.71
N LEU A 49 -9.27 15.28 -10.04
CA LEU A 49 -9.39 14.83 -8.64
C LEU A 49 -9.32 13.30 -8.52
N ALA A 50 -9.91 12.57 -9.47
CA ALA A 50 -9.81 11.11 -9.51
C ALA A 50 -8.38 10.66 -9.85
N GLU A 51 -7.71 11.34 -10.78
CA GLU A 51 -6.31 11.07 -11.13
C GLU A 51 -5.38 11.24 -9.92
N ARG A 52 -5.47 12.36 -9.21
CA ARG A 52 -4.73 12.58 -7.95
C ARG A 52 -5.01 11.50 -6.91
N THR A 53 -6.28 11.08 -6.79
CA THR A 53 -6.66 10.02 -5.86
C THR A 53 -6.06 8.67 -6.27
N LEU A 54 -6.00 8.34 -7.56
CA LEU A 54 -5.37 7.13 -8.07
C LEU A 54 -3.86 7.12 -7.82
N GLN A 55 -3.19 8.26 -8.02
CA GLN A 55 -1.77 8.42 -7.66
C GLN A 55 -1.56 8.21 -6.15
N GLN A 56 -2.39 8.82 -5.30
CA GLN A 56 -2.26 8.66 -3.86
C GLN A 56 -2.57 7.23 -3.39
N LEU A 57 -3.58 6.56 -3.98
CA LEU A 57 -3.84 5.14 -3.74
C LEU A 57 -2.62 4.28 -4.06
N ALA A 58 -1.96 4.53 -5.19
CA ALA A 58 -0.75 3.82 -5.57
C ALA A 58 0.39 4.06 -4.55
N ARG A 59 0.55 5.30 -4.04
CA ARG A 59 1.54 5.61 -2.98
C ARG A 59 1.23 4.88 -1.68
N GLU A 60 -0.02 4.93 -1.20
CA GLU A 60 -0.40 4.24 0.05
C GLU A 60 -0.19 2.71 -0.08
N LEU A 61 -0.47 2.13 -1.25
CA LEU A 61 -0.20 0.71 -1.50
C LEU A 61 1.31 0.41 -1.45
N LEU A 62 2.13 1.17 -2.15
CA LEU A 62 3.59 0.98 -2.16
C LEU A 62 4.18 1.13 -0.76
N LEU A 63 3.73 2.13 0.00
CA LEU A 63 4.17 2.36 1.37
C LEU A 63 3.73 1.22 2.28
N ALA A 64 2.49 0.72 2.15
CA ALA A 64 2.03 -0.45 2.91
C ALA A 64 2.81 -1.73 2.58
N GLN A 65 3.33 -1.85 1.35
CA GLN A 65 4.08 -3.02 0.87
C GLN A 65 5.56 -3.05 1.28
N SER A 66 6.08 -2.03 1.99
CA SER A 66 7.46 -2.08 2.44
C SER A 66 7.72 -3.32 3.31
N SER A 67 8.75 -4.09 2.94
CA SER A 67 9.20 -5.26 3.69
C SER A 67 9.74 -4.89 5.08
N ASP A 68 10.11 -3.62 5.30
CA ASP A 68 10.59 -3.13 6.59
C ASP A 68 9.55 -3.32 7.70
N TRP A 69 8.25 -3.25 7.37
CA TRP A 69 7.20 -3.43 8.38
C TRP A 69 7.24 -4.84 8.98
N ALA A 70 7.26 -5.86 8.14
CA ALA A 70 7.34 -7.25 8.59
C ALA A 70 8.68 -7.53 9.30
N PHE A 71 9.78 -6.97 8.79
CA PHE A 71 11.11 -7.06 9.40
C PHE A 71 11.13 -6.48 10.83
N LEU A 72 10.71 -5.23 11.01
CA LEU A 72 10.72 -4.53 12.31
C LEU A 72 9.78 -5.16 13.34
N ILE A 73 8.69 -5.80 12.87
CA ILE A 73 7.80 -6.59 13.72
C ILE A 73 8.51 -7.87 14.19
N LYS A 74 9.15 -8.59 13.26
CA LYS A 74 9.87 -9.84 13.54
C LYS A 74 11.06 -9.64 14.47
N THR A 75 11.89 -8.64 14.21
CA THR A 75 13.09 -8.37 15.03
C THR A 75 12.78 -7.70 16.36
N GLY A 76 11.54 -7.21 16.55
CA GLY A 76 11.10 -6.53 17.76
C GLY A 76 11.68 -5.13 17.94
N THR A 77 12.47 -4.61 16.99
CA THR A 77 13.17 -3.32 17.12
C THR A 77 12.20 -2.13 17.18
N ALA A 78 11.08 -2.21 16.44
CA ALA A 78 10.07 -1.14 16.40
C ALA A 78 8.66 -1.68 16.14
N LYS A 79 8.30 -2.81 16.77
CA LYS A 79 7.07 -3.58 16.48
C LYS A 79 5.79 -2.73 16.43
N HIS A 80 5.53 -1.95 17.48
CA HIS A 80 4.30 -1.14 17.55
C HIS A 80 4.27 -0.04 16.47
N TYR A 81 5.41 0.58 16.21
CA TYR A 81 5.53 1.58 15.16
C TYR A 81 5.28 0.96 13.77
N ALA A 82 5.94 -0.15 13.45
CA ALA A 82 5.78 -0.84 12.18
C ALA A 82 4.36 -1.34 11.95
N ALA A 83 3.74 -1.95 12.97
CA ALA A 83 2.34 -2.37 12.91
C ALA A 83 1.39 -1.19 12.68
N LYS A 84 1.62 -0.06 13.37
CA LYS A 84 0.86 1.17 13.17
C LYS A 84 1.03 1.70 11.74
N ARG A 85 2.27 1.77 11.22
CA ARG A 85 2.56 2.27 9.86
C ARG A 85 1.85 1.44 8.79
N ALA A 86 1.99 0.11 8.83
CA ALA A 86 1.30 -0.77 7.89
C ALA A 86 -0.23 -0.58 7.94
N THR A 87 -0.79 -0.55 9.16
CA THR A 87 -2.23 -0.36 9.37
C THR A 87 -2.72 0.99 8.86
N ASP A 88 -1.99 2.06 9.15
CA ASP A 88 -2.31 3.42 8.76
C ASP A 88 -2.35 3.57 7.23
N HIS A 89 -1.35 3.06 6.51
CA HIS A 89 -1.32 3.10 5.03
C HIS A 89 -2.47 2.28 4.43
N ILE A 90 -2.75 1.08 4.97
CA ILE A 90 -3.89 0.26 4.54
C ILE A 90 -5.22 0.98 4.79
N ALA A 91 -5.37 1.65 5.94
CA ALA A 91 -6.59 2.38 6.30
C ALA A 91 -6.83 3.56 5.34
N ARG A 92 -5.79 4.32 5.01
CA ARG A 92 -5.88 5.42 4.05
C ARG A 92 -6.17 4.95 2.64
N PHE A 93 -5.48 3.91 2.19
CA PHE A 93 -5.78 3.26 0.92
C PHE A 93 -7.27 2.89 0.85
N ASN A 94 -7.80 2.20 1.86
CA ASN A 94 -9.20 1.79 1.88
C ASN A 94 -10.16 2.98 1.87
N LYS A 95 -9.89 4.04 2.65
CA LYS A 95 -10.75 5.24 2.67
C LYS A 95 -10.76 5.95 1.30
N LEU A 96 -9.59 6.17 0.69
CA LEU A 96 -9.50 6.77 -0.64
C LEU A 96 -10.18 5.89 -1.70
N TYR A 97 -10.04 4.57 -1.60
CA TYR A 97 -10.64 3.62 -2.52
C TYR A 97 -12.18 3.68 -2.46
N GLU A 98 -12.76 3.65 -1.26
CA GLU A 98 -14.21 3.75 -1.11
C GLU A 98 -14.73 5.12 -1.56
N GLN A 99 -14.01 6.21 -1.29
CA GLN A 99 -14.36 7.55 -1.75
C GLN A 99 -14.34 7.67 -3.28
N LEU A 100 -13.30 7.17 -3.93
CA LEU A 100 -13.18 7.16 -5.39
C LEU A 100 -14.27 6.30 -6.03
N LYS A 101 -14.49 5.09 -5.49
CA LYS A 101 -15.55 4.18 -5.96
C LYS A 101 -16.95 4.78 -5.82
N ALA A 102 -17.21 5.50 -4.74
CA ALA A 102 -18.47 6.20 -4.50
C ALA A 102 -18.59 7.53 -5.27
N LYS A 103 -17.53 7.96 -5.98
CA LYS A 103 -17.44 9.29 -6.63
C LYS A 103 -17.69 10.44 -5.64
N ALA A 104 -17.32 10.25 -4.38
CA ALA A 104 -17.49 11.19 -3.28
C ALA A 104 -16.12 11.44 -2.62
N ILE A 105 -15.18 11.99 -3.40
CA ILE A 105 -13.80 12.24 -2.97
C ILE A 105 -13.79 13.44 -2.01
N ASP A 106 -13.23 13.22 -0.83
CA ASP A 106 -12.95 14.26 0.15
C ASP A 106 -11.60 14.89 -0.18
N ALA A 107 -11.63 16.10 -0.75
CA ALA A 107 -10.43 16.79 -1.21
C ALA A 107 -9.50 17.21 -0.05
N GLU A 108 -10.06 17.47 1.14
CA GLU A 108 -9.27 17.82 2.33
C GLU A 108 -8.50 16.60 2.80
N PHE A 109 -9.18 15.45 2.97
CA PHE A 109 -8.53 14.20 3.34
C PHE A 109 -7.49 13.75 2.32
N LEU A 110 -7.76 13.91 1.01
CA LEU A 110 -6.78 13.63 -0.04
C LEU A 110 -5.53 14.52 0.12
N GLY A 111 -5.71 15.83 0.31
CA GLY A 111 -4.61 16.78 0.49
C GLY A 111 -3.76 16.49 1.72
N ASP A 112 -4.39 16.06 2.83
CA ASP A 112 -3.68 15.62 4.02
C ASP A 112 -2.81 14.38 3.76
N CYS A 113 -3.32 13.44 2.95
CA CYS A 113 -2.56 12.27 2.55
C CYS A 113 -1.40 12.63 1.62
N GLU A 114 -1.64 13.46 0.61
CA GLU A 114 -0.60 13.94 -0.30
C GLU A 114 0.49 14.74 0.42
N THR A 115 0.15 15.49 1.47
CA THR A 115 1.15 16.25 2.26
C THR A 115 2.01 15.33 3.12
N ARG A 116 1.39 14.34 3.79
CA ARG A 116 2.09 13.42 4.69
C ARG A 116 2.88 12.34 3.95
N ASP A 117 2.28 11.78 2.90
CA ASP A 117 2.73 10.58 2.19
C ASP A 117 3.09 10.96 0.73
N ASN A 118 4.05 11.88 0.59
CA ASN A 118 4.38 12.62 -0.64
C ASN A 118 5.52 12.01 -1.49
N LEU A 119 5.92 10.76 -1.20
CA LEU A 119 6.96 10.07 -1.97
C LEU A 119 6.49 9.77 -3.39
N PHE A 120 7.43 9.79 -4.34
CA PHE A 120 7.15 9.56 -5.78
C PHE A 120 6.13 10.57 -6.35
N PRO A 121 6.52 11.85 -6.50
CA PRO A 121 5.62 12.89 -7.02
C PRO A 121 5.09 12.52 -8.42
N ASP A 122 5.92 11.89 -9.25
CA ASP A 122 5.60 11.54 -10.64
C ASP A 122 5.06 10.09 -10.79
N LEU A 123 4.59 9.48 -9.71
CA LEU A 123 4.11 8.10 -9.73
C LEU A 123 2.97 7.90 -10.75
N GLN A 124 3.20 7.01 -11.71
CA GLN A 124 2.22 6.67 -12.73
C GLN A 124 1.35 5.51 -12.25
N TRP A 125 0.08 5.77 -11.93
CA TRP A 125 -0.86 4.72 -11.51
C TRP A 125 -1.26 3.79 -12.67
N HIS A 126 -0.98 4.17 -13.92
CA HIS A 126 -1.21 3.37 -15.13
C HIS A 126 -0.46 2.04 -15.14
N TYR A 127 0.60 1.87 -14.32
CA TYR A 127 1.27 0.57 -14.15
C TYR A 127 0.35 -0.52 -13.55
N TYR A 128 -0.82 -0.16 -13.03
CA TYR A 128 -1.81 -1.08 -12.47
C TYR A 128 -2.97 -1.42 -13.43
N LEU A 129 -2.89 -1.04 -14.72
CA LEU A 129 -3.89 -1.42 -15.74
C LEU A 129 -3.73 -2.89 -16.19
#